data_AF-A0A517YGX9-F1
#
_entry.id   AF-A0A517YGX9-F1
#
_cell.length_a   1.000
_cell.length_b   1.000
_cell.length_c   1.000
_cell.angle_alpha   90.00
_cell.angle_beta   90.00
_cell.angle_gamma   90.00
#
_symmetry.space_group_name_H-M   'P 1'
#
loop_
_entity.id
_entity.type
_entity.pdbx_description
1 polymer ?
#
loop_
_entity_poly.entity_id
_entity_poly.type
_entity_poly.pdbx_seq_one_letter_code
_entity_poly.pdbx_strand_id
1 'polypeptide(L)'
;MNDKLQMAELHSALRTSFAKGWQELLIHDSSEPDLDQLTGRHSTVDPTPVALEISSFLAESTAEEYRPVSPKYNRDNEIGYIAKLQLDLRSATGERGRTLALAGVLAASLLITIGTLNWAWQRESKLLTLHQELEKVRDQVSDITSLQTRLESSEQRISETGKQLVIAEKEQLALLSSGSQQVYLVGLWSDELLRQAVSKPGAHRTTKDISNTEAKVIDKAVKRLTSTIDQLLSPEQRAVEHLAVQLQAGKLEAADQYMQTIDASQAQGSVRAKLTNARACLLTARAQRLSRAEARPLHAEAEKLFRTAGETGLAEAWLNLALLFAAENETAQAQSAAIRFCESETEPARIALVKDAFSLN
;
A
#
# COMPACT_ATOMS: atom_id res chain seq x y z
N MET A 1 21.07 -34.10 -1.74
CA MET A 1 21.51 -34.78 -2.99
C MET A 1 21.96 -36.22 -2.73
N ASN A 2 22.53 -36.53 -1.56
CA ASN A 2 22.97 -37.87 -1.16
C ASN A 2 21.81 -38.89 -1.02
N ASP A 3 20.66 -38.48 -0.48
CA ASP A 3 19.58 -39.43 -0.14
C ASP A 3 18.85 -40.00 -1.38
N LYS A 4 18.79 -39.24 -2.47
CA LYS A 4 18.26 -39.73 -3.77
C LYS A 4 19.13 -40.83 -4.36
N LEU A 5 20.45 -40.69 -4.21
CA LEU A 5 21.42 -41.67 -4.69
C LEU A 5 21.35 -42.93 -3.84
N GLN A 6 21.27 -42.79 -2.51
CA GLN A 6 21.15 -43.91 -1.58
C GLN A 6 19.85 -44.72 -1.79
N MET A 7 18.71 -44.06 -2.03
CA MET A 7 17.45 -44.79 -2.31
C MET A 7 17.45 -45.47 -3.69
N ALA A 8 18.08 -44.85 -4.70
CA ALA A 8 18.25 -45.48 -6.01
C ALA A 8 19.17 -46.72 -5.94
N GLU A 9 20.26 -46.63 -5.17
CA GLU A 9 21.17 -47.74 -4.89
C GLU A 9 20.48 -48.85 -4.09
N LEU A 10 19.68 -48.51 -3.08
CA LEU A 10 18.88 -49.48 -2.31
C LEU A 10 17.87 -50.21 -3.21
N HIS A 11 17.16 -49.49 -4.08
CA HIS A 11 16.24 -50.09 -5.05
C HIS A 11 16.96 -51.02 -6.04
N SER A 12 18.15 -50.61 -6.52
CA SER A 12 18.97 -51.42 -7.43
C SER A 12 19.46 -52.69 -6.73
N ALA A 13 19.93 -52.57 -5.48
CA ALA A 13 20.38 -53.69 -4.66
C ALA A 13 19.24 -54.68 -4.38
N LEU A 14 18.05 -54.20 -4.01
CA LEU A 14 16.88 -55.05 -3.77
C LEU A 14 16.44 -55.78 -5.05
N ARG A 15 16.40 -55.10 -6.21
CA ARG A 15 16.10 -55.75 -7.49
C ARG A 15 17.11 -56.82 -7.86
N THR A 16 18.39 -56.54 -7.65
CA THR A 16 19.49 -57.47 -7.97
C THR A 16 19.46 -58.68 -7.06
N SER A 17 19.29 -58.50 -5.74
CA SER A 17 19.15 -59.58 -4.78
C SER A 17 17.91 -60.44 -5.03
N PHE A 18 16.79 -59.83 -5.42
CA PHE A 18 15.58 -60.55 -5.78
C PHE A 18 15.75 -61.36 -7.07
N ALA A 19 16.33 -60.77 -8.12
CA ALA A 19 16.61 -61.47 -9.38
C ALA A 19 17.59 -62.64 -9.17
N LYS A 20 18.59 -62.45 -8.31
CA LYS A 20 19.57 -63.49 -7.96
C LYS A 20 18.92 -64.63 -7.17
N GLY A 21 18.13 -64.34 -6.14
CA GLY A 21 17.40 -65.36 -5.39
C GLY A 21 16.41 -66.14 -6.26
N TRP A 22 15.78 -65.48 -7.23
CA TRP A 22 14.89 -66.14 -8.20
C TRP A 22 15.65 -67.04 -9.18
N GLN A 23 16.82 -66.61 -9.67
CA GLN A 23 17.70 -67.45 -10.48
C GLN A 23 18.23 -68.66 -9.71
N GLU A 24 18.62 -68.50 -8.44
CA GLU A 24 19.08 -69.62 -7.59
C GLU A 24 17.97 -70.65 -7.33
N LEU A 25 16.72 -70.19 -7.17
CA LEU A 25 15.53 -71.05 -7.09
C LEU A 25 15.24 -71.81 -8.40
N LEU A 26 15.48 -71.17 -9.56
CA LEU A 26 15.31 -71.79 -10.88
C LEU A 26 16.45 -72.76 -11.25
N ILE A 27 17.67 -72.52 -10.76
CA ILE A 27 18.84 -73.38 -11.05
C ILE A 27 18.80 -74.69 -10.25
N HIS A 28 18.19 -74.68 -9.05
CA HIS A 28 17.99 -75.89 -8.25
C HIS A 28 16.86 -76.82 -8.76
N ASP A 29 16.26 -76.52 -9.92
CA ASP A 29 15.18 -77.27 -10.56
C ASP A 29 15.68 -78.47 -11.42
N SER A 30 16.95 -78.90 -11.29
CA SER A 30 17.52 -79.97 -12.12
C SER A 30 18.23 -81.12 -11.39
N SER A 31 18.12 -81.17 -10.06
CA SER A 31 18.56 -82.34 -9.29
C SER A 31 17.60 -82.59 -8.13
N GLU A 32 16.79 -83.64 -8.23
CA GLU A 32 16.05 -84.21 -7.10
C GLU A 32 17.03 -84.52 -5.96
N PRO A 33 16.91 -83.88 -4.78
CA PRO A 33 17.51 -84.44 -3.58
C PRO A 33 16.55 -85.47 -2.99
N ASP A 34 17.11 -86.65 -2.71
CA ASP A 34 16.49 -87.76 -2.02
C ASP A 34 15.89 -87.29 -0.67
N LEU A 35 14.55 -87.27 -0.60
CA LEU A 35 13.78 -86.59 0.43
C LEU A 35 13.59 -87.42 1.72
N ASP A 36 14.35 -88.51 1.89
CA ASP A 36 14.21 -89.45 2.99
C ASP A 36 15.15 -89.19 4.20
N GLN A 37 16.01 -88.16 4.18
CA GLN A 37 17.00 -87.95 5.25
C GLN A 37 16.80 -86.73 6.18
N LEU A 38 15.73 -85.93 6.06
CA LEU A 38 15.60 -84.70 6.86
C LEU A 38 14.22 -84.45 7.49
N THR A 39 13.58 -85.46 8.09
CA THR A 39 12.45 -85.21 9.00
C THR A 39 12.89 -85.27 10.47
N GLY A 40 13.55 -84.19 10.92
CA GLY A 40 13.68 -83.84 12.34
C GLY A 40 12.62 -82.79 12.70
N ARG A 41 11.66 -83.17 13.54
CA ARG A 41 10.49 -82.39 14.00
C ARG A 41 10.77 -80.91 14.29
N HIS A 42 10.03 -80.02 13.63
CA HIS A 42 9.64 -78.72 14.18
C HIS A 42 8.15 -78.44 13.91
N SER A 43 7.50 -77.86 14.92
CA SER A 43 6.10 -77.46 15.01
C SER A 43 5.62 -76.63 13.82
N THR A 44 4.63 -77.14 13.08
CA THR A 44 3.87 -76.39 12.08
C THR A 44 2.89 -75.45 12.77
N VAL A 45 3.27 -74.18 12.94
CA VAL A 45 2.30 -73.11 13.20
C VAL A 45 1.62 -72.80 11.87
N ASP A 46 0.29 -72.90 11.82
CA ASP A 46 -0.50 -72.57 10.65
C ASP A 46 -0.38 -71.06 10.36
N PRO A 47 0.26 -70.63 9.25
CA PRO A 47 0.48 -69.22 8.95
C PRO A 47 -0.77 -68.51 8.38
N THR A 48 -1.86 -69.25 8.16
CA THR A 48 -3.10 -68.75 7.56
C THR A 48 -3.75 -67.56 8.31
N PRO A 49 -3.73 -67.48 9.65
CA PRO A 49 -4.33 -66.35 10.39
C PRO A 49 -3.57 -65.04 10.17
N VAL A 50 -2.23 -65.08 10.18
CA VAL A 50 -1.37 -63.90 10.01
C VAL A 50 -1.46 -63.35 8.58
N ALA A 51 -1.56 -64.23 7.58
CA ALA A 51 -1.76 -63.83 6.20
C ALA A 51 -3.14 -63.18 5.95
N LEU A 52 -4.18 -63.60 6.68
CA LEU A 52 -5.51 -63.00 6.61
C LEU A 52 -5.57 -61.63 7.29
N GLU A 53 -4.91 -61.48 8.44
CA GLU A 53 -4.88 -60.21 9.22
C GLU A 53 -4.13 -59.09 8.50
N ILE A 54 -3.00 -59.43 7.84
CA ILE A 54 -2.27 -58.50 6.96
C ILE A 54 -3.11 -58.13 5.73
N SER A 55 -3.94 -59.06 5.23
CA SER A 55 -4.81 -58.83 4.07
C SER A 55 -5.97 -57.88 4.36
N SER A 56 -6.60 -57.97 5.54
CA SER A 56 -7.68 -57.04 5.93
C SER A 56 -7.14 -55.64 6.22
N PHE A 57 -5.97 -55.53 6.87
CA PHE A 57 -5.33 -54.25 7.15
C PHE A 57 -4.94 -53.47 5.87
N LEU A 58 -4.47 -54.16 4.83
CA LEU A 58 -4.16 -53.55 3.53
C LEU A 58 -5.42 -53.15 2.72
N ALA A 59 -6.55 -53.85 2.92
CA ALA A 59 -7.81 -53.52 2.26
C ALA A 59 -8.50 -52.30 2.89
N GLU A 60 -8.45 -52.14 4.22
CA GLU A 60 -9.04 -51.00 4.92
C GLU A 60 -8.24 -49.70 4.75
N SER A 61 -6.90 -49.78 4.75
CA SER A 61 -6.02 -48.61 4.60
C SER A 61 -6.00 -48.01 3.18
N THR A 62 -6.61 -48.66 2.18
CA THR A 62 -6.54 -48.24 0.77
C THR A 62 -7.83 -47.64 0.21
N ALA A 63 -8.92 -47.63 0.99
CA ALA A 63 -10.26 -47.23 0.55
C ALA A 63 -10.59 -45.74 0.79
N GLU A 64 -10.00 -45.09 1.79
CA GLU A 64 -10.30 -43.69 2.10
C GLU A 64 -9.31 -42.72 1.45
N GLU A 65 -9.83 -42.07 0.40
CA GLU A 65 -9.39 -40.77 -0.12
C GLU A 65 -8.11 -40.74 -0.97
N TYR A 66 -8.17 -41.33 -2.16
CA TYR A 66 -7.14 -41.10 -3.18
C TYR A 66 -7.70 -41.01 -4.61
N ARG A 67 -7.90 -39.78 -5.14
CA ARG A 67 -8.16 -39.54 -6.57
C ARG A 67 -6.82 -39.42 -7.32
N PRO A 68 -6.55 -40.26 -8.34
CA PRO A 68 -5.31 -40.18 -9.09
C PRO A 68 -5.28 -38.95 -10.00
N VAL A 69 -4.21 -38.15 -9.91
CA VAL A 69 -3.95 -36.97 -10.76
C VAL A 69 -2.93 -37.30 -11.88
N SER A 70 -2.57 -38.57 -12.09
CA SER A 70 -1.65 -38.99 -13.17
C SER A 70 -2.32 -40.01 -14.11
N PRO A 71 -2.46 -39.70 -15.41
CA PRO A 71 -3.18 -40.57 -16.37
C PRO A 71 -2.40 -41.80 -16.84
N LYS A 72 -1.20 -42.08 -16.29
CA LYS A 72 -0.35 -43.21 -16.73
C LYS A 72 -0.15 -44.31 -15.69
N TYR A 73 -0.68 -44.16 -14.47
CA TYR A 73 -0.58 -45.19 -13.44
C TYR A 73 -1.91 -45.93 -13.34
N ASN A 74 -2.01 -47.10 -13.99
CA ASN A 74 -3.25 -47.89 -13.99
C ASN A 74 -3.27 -48.82 -12.76
N ARG A 75 -3.71 -48.27 -11.63
CA ARG A 75 -3.85 -48.99 -10.34
C ARG A 75 -4.73 -50.24 -10.46
N ASP A 76 -5.68 -50.24 -11.39
CA ASP A 76 -6.59 -51.36 -11.63
C ASP A 76 -5.85 -52.62 -12.12
N ASN A 77 -4.73 -52.46 -12.83
CA ASN A 77 -3.89 -53.58 -13.27
C ASN A 77 -3.13 -54.23 -12.11
N GLU A 78 -2.67 -53.46 -11.12
CA GLU A 78 -1.93 -53.98 -9.96
C GLU A 78 -2.86 -54.68 -8.97
N ILE A 79 -4.03 -54.09 -8.71
CA ILE A 79 -5.06 -54.71 -7.86
C ILE A 79 -5.54 -56.02 -8.51
N GLY A 80 -5.76 -56.03 -9.83
CA GLY A 80 -6.08 -57.23 -10.58
C GLY A 80 -4.99 -58.31 -10.52
N TYR A 81 -3.71 -57.90 -10.55
CA TYR A 81 -2.57 -58.82 -10.47
C TYR A 81 -2.42 -59.44 -9.07
N ILE A 82 -2.60 -58.67 -7.99
CA ILE A 82 -2.61 -59.21 -6.61
C ILE A 82 -3.80 -60.16 -6.43
N ALA A 83 -4.99 -59.76 -6.86
CA ALA A 83 -6.19 -60.59 -6.74
C ALA A 83 -6.01 -61.93 -7.48
N LYS A 84 -5.34 -61.91 -8.64
CA LYS A 84 -4.96 -63.12 -9.38
C LYS A 84 -3.95 -63.97 -8.61
N LEU A 85 -2.87 -63.40 -8.09
CA LEU A 85 -1.87 -64.12 -7.29
C LEU A 85 -2.48 -64.74 -6.01
N GLN A 86 -3.45 -64.06 -5.39
CA GLN A 86 -4.19 -64.58 -4.24
C GLN A 86 -5.11 -65.75 -4.63
N LEU A 87 -5.72 -65.69 -5.83
CA LEU A 87 -6.52 -66.78 -6.38
C LEU A 87 -5.64 -68.01 -6.70
N ASP A 88 -4.48 -67.78 -7.32
CA ASP A 88 -3.50 -68.80 -7.66
C ASP A 88 -2.95 -69.48 -6.39
N LEU A 89 -2.67 -68.70 -5.33
CA LEU A 89 -2.29 -69.20 -3.99
C LEU A 89 -3.35 -70.14 -3.38
N ARG A 90 -4.64 -69.80 -3.52
CA ARG A 90 -5.75 -70.65 -3.02
C ARG A 90 -5.88 -71.94 -3.82
N SER A 91 -5.51 -71.92 -5.11
CA SER A 91 -5.59 -73.08 -6.00
C SER A 91 -4.37 -73.99 -5.97
N ALA A 92 -3.25 -73.55 -5.38
CA ALA A 92 -2.01 -74.31 -5.32
C ALA A 92 -2.14 -75.55 -4.42
N THR A 93 -2.01 -76.73 -5.02
CA THR A 93 -1.93 -78.03 -4.33
C THR A 93 -0.47 -78.44 -4.16
N GLY A 94 -0.11 -78.89 -2.96
CA GLY A 94 1.27 -79.20 -2.58
C GLY A 94 1.99 -78.04 -1.88
N GLU A 95 2.88 -78.40 -0.96
CA GLU A 95 3.55 -77.46 -0.03
C GLU A 95 4.44 -76.44 -0.79
N ARG A 96 5.21 -76.91 -1.77
CA ARG A 96 6.05 -76.05 -2.64
C ARG A 96 5.25 -75.00 -3.41
N GLY A 97 4.10 -75.36 -3.97
CA GLY A 97 3.25 -74.44 -4.73
C GLY A 97 2.70 -73.32 -3.85
N ARG A 98 2.30 -73.64 -2.62
CA ARG A 98 1.84 -72.66 -1.63
C ARG A 98 2.97 -71.73 -1.19
N THR A 99 4.18 -72.24 -0.97
CA THR A 99 5.34 -71.42 -0.61
C THR A 99 5.69 -70.43 -1.71
N LEU A 100 5.71 -70.86 -2.98
CA LEU A 100 6.01 -69.99 -4.12
C LEU A 100 4.93 -68.93 -4.35
N ALA A 101 3.66 -69.30 -4.25
CA ALA A 101 2.57 -68.34 -4.40
C ALA A 101 2.54 -67.32 -3.24
N LEU A 102 2.86 -67.74 -2.01
CA LEU A 102 2.96 -66.84 -0.87
C LEU A 102 4.15 -65.87 -1.00
N ALA A 103 5.29 -66.36 -1.49
CA ALA A 103 6.43 -65.52 -1.85
C ALA A 103 6.07 -64.50 -2.95
N GLY A 104 5.29 -64.91 -3.95
CA GLY A 104 4.79 -64.02 -5.01
C GLY A 104 3.87 -62.90 -4.50
N VAL A 105 2.93 -63.22 -3.61
CA VAL A 105 2.04 -62.22 -2.98
C VAL A 105 2.83 -61.26 -2.10
N LEU A 106 3.76 -61.76 -1.29
CA LEU A 106 4.61 -60.90 -0.45
C LEU A 106 5.51 -59.97 -1.28
N ALA A 107 6.08 -60.47 -2.38
CA ALA A 107 6.87 -59.66 -3.29
C ALA A 107 6.04 -58.56 -3.96
N ALA A 108 4.82 -58.88 -4.42
CA ALA A 108 3.92 -57.90 -5.02
C ALA A 108 3.49 -56.82 -4.01
N SER A 109 3.11 -57.22 -2.79
CA SER A 109 2.76 -56.28 -1.72
C SER A 109 3.94 -55.37 -1.33
N LEU A 110 5.16 -55.91 -1.26
CA LEU A 110 6.36 -55.11 -0.98
C LEU A 110 6.63 -54.08 -2.09
N LEU A 111 6.50 -54.45 -3.36
CA LEU A 111 6.69 -53.53 -4.49
C LEU A 111 5.67 -52.39 -4.49
N ILE A 112 4.42 -52.67 -4.12
CA ILE A 112 3.37 -51.64 -4.00
C ILE A 112 3.68 -50.69 -2.84
N THR A 113 4.06 -51.21 -1.67
CA THR A 113 4.45 -50.39 -0.52
C THR A 113 5.66 -49.51 -0.84
N ILE A 114 6.66 -50.04 -1.57
CA ILE A 114 7.80 -49.26 -2.05
C ILE A 114 7.35 -48.18 -3.04
N GLY A 115 6.43 -48.51 -3.95
CA GLY A 115 5.86 -47.57 -4.91
C GLY A 115 5.11 -46.41 -4.24
N THR A 116 4.27 -46.71 -3.24
CA THR A 116 3.51 -45.70 -2.49
C THR A 116 4.43 -44.83 -1.63
N LEU A 117 5.45 -45.41 -0.97
CA LEU A 117 6.46 -44.67 -0.22
C LEU A 117 7.27 -43.72 -1.12
N ASN A 118 7.73 -44.19 -2.29
CA ASN A 118 8.46 -43.35 -3.24
C ASN A 118 7.58 -42.22 -3.79
N TRP A 119 6.30 -42.50 -4.09
CA TRP A 119 5.35 -41.48 -4.52
C TRP A 119 5.08 -40.44 -3.43
N ALA A 120 4.87 -40.86 -2.18
CA ALA A 120 4.68 -39.97 -1.04
C ALA A 120 5.91 -39.08 -0.82
N TRP A 121 7.11 -39.66 -0.90
CA TRP A 121 8.37 -38.94 -0.77
C TRP A 121 8.59 -37.92 -1.90
N GLN A 122 8.26 -38.27 -3.15
CA GLN A 122 8.29 -37.32 -4.27
C GLN A 122 7.31 -36.16 -4.07
N ARG A 123 6.11 -36.44 -3.54
CA ARG A 123 5.12 -35.41 -3.22
C ARG A 123 5.63 -34.48 -2.11
N GLU A 124 6.19 -35.03 -1.04
CA GLU A 124 6.76 -34.24 0.06
C GLU A 124 7.92 -33.37 -0.41
N SER A 125 8.83 -33.91 -1.22
CA SER A 125 9.92 -33.13 -1.81
C SER A 125 9.41 -31.98 -2.68
N LYS A 126 8.34 -32.18 -3.47
CA LYS A 126 7.74 -31.13 -4.29
C LYS A 126 7.02 -30.08 -3.43
N LEU A 127 6.34 -30.49 -2.37
CA LEU A 127 5.71 -29.57 -1.42
C LEU A 127 6.76 -28.71 -0.70
N LEU A 128 7.91 -29.29 -0.34
CA LEU A 128 9.01 -28.54 0.27
C LEU A 128 9.57 -27.47 -0.68
N THR A 129 9.75 -27.81 -1.96
CA THR A 129 10.19 -26.82 -2.97
C THR A 129 9.16 -25.70 -3.17
N LEU A 130 7.87 -26.04 -3.27
CA LEU A 130 6.81 -25.03 -3.37
C LEU A 130 6.72 -24.15 -2.12
N HIS A 131 6.93 -24.71 -0.93
CA HIS A 131 6.96 -23.94 0.31
C HIS A 131 8.11 -22.92 0.29
N GLN A 132 9.32 -23.33 -0.12
CA GLN A 132 10.46 -22.43 -0.26
C GLN A 132 10.22 -21.33 -1.32
N GLU A 133 9.54 -21.65 -2.43
CA GLU A 133 9.16 -20.64 -3.42
C GLU A 133 8.10 -19.67 -2.87
N LEU A 134 7.12 -20.15 -2.11
CA LEU A 134 6.13 -19.30 -1.44
C LEU A 134 6.76 -18.39 -0.38
N GLU A 135 7.75 -18.86 0.38
CA GLU A 135 8.50 -18.02 1.32
C GLU A 135 9.25 -16.90 0.58
N LYS A 136 9.92 -17.21 -0.53
CA LYS A 136 10.56 -16.18 -1.37
C LYS A 136 9.58 -15.13 -1.89
N VAL A 137 8.41 -15.57 -2.37
CA VAL A 137 7.36 -14.64 -2.84
C VAL A 137 6.83 -13.80 -1.68
N ARG A 138 6.65 -14.38 -0.48
CA ARG A 138 6.24 -13.65 0.72
C ARG A 138 7.25 -12.55 1.08
N ASP A 139 8.55 -12.87 1.05
CA ASP A 139 9.60 -11.89 1.34
C ASP A 139 9.60 -10.76 0.31
N GLN A 140 9.45 -11.09 -0.99
CA GLN A 140 9.31 -10.09 -2.06
C GLN A 140 8.07 -9.20 -1.88
N VAL A 141 6.94 -9.75 -1.45
CA VAL A 141 5.72 -8.98 -1.15
C VAL A 141 5.95 -8.04 0.04
N SER A 142 6.64 -8.51 1.08
CA SER A 142 7.03 -7.67 2.23
C SER A 142 7.91 -6.50 1.79
N ASP A 143 8.88 -6.74 0.90
CA ASP A 143 9.73 -5.70 0.33
C ASP A 143 8.91 -4.67 -0.46
N ILE A 144 7.94 -5.12 -1.28
CA ILE A 144 7.04 -4.23 -2.03
C ILE A 144 6.23 -3.34 -1.09
N THR A 145 5.65 -3.89 -0.02
CA THR A 145 4.90 -3.10 0.97
C THR A 145 5.80 -2.07 1.64
N SER A 146 7.04 -2.43 1.99
CA SER A 146 8.00 -1.50 2.57
C SER A 146 8.37 -0.36 1.62
N LEU A 147 8.52 -0.66 0.32
CA LEU A 147 8.80 0.33 -0.71
C LEU A 147 7.62 1.27 -0.94
N GLN A 148 6.39 0.76 -0.88
CA GLN A 148 5.16 1.58 -0.96
C GLN A 148 5.10 2.58 0.21
N THR A 149 5.30 2.13 1.45
CA THR A 149 5.33 3.04 2.60
C THR A 149 6.46 4.09 2.50
N ARG A 150 7.63 3.70 1.98
CA ARG A 150 8.73 4.65 1.73
C ARG A 150 8.40 5.65 0.63
N LEU A 151 7.71 5.23 -0.42
CA LEU A 151 7.25 6.09 -1.50
C LEU A 151 6.24 7.12 -0.98
N GLU A 152 5.20 6.68 -0.27
CA GLU A 152 4.20 7.56 0.35
C GLU A 152 4.86 8.59 1.30
N SER A 153 5.79 8.14 2.15
CA SER A 153 6.56 9.03 3.02
C SER A 153 7.45 10.02 2.24
N SER A 154 7.99 9.62 1.09
CA SER A 154 8.78 10.51 0.23
C SER A 154 7.89 11.54 -0.48
N GLU A 155 6.72 11.14 -0.98
CA GLU A 155 5.74 12.01 -1.61
C GLU A 155 5.22 13.05 -0.62
N GLN A 156 4.93 12.64 0.63
CA GLN A 156 4.55 13.55 1.70
C GLN A 156 5.65 14.57 2.01
N ARG A 157 6.93 14.14 2.06
CA ARG A 157 8.07 15.05 2.28
C ARG A 157 8.28 16.01 1.12
N ILE A 158 8.12 15.55 -0.12
CA ILE A 158 8.20 16.42 -1.32
C ILE A 158 7.07 17.44 -1.30
N SER A 159 5.84 17.02 -0.99
CA SER A 159 4.69 17.90 -0.85
C SER A 159 4.92 18.97 0.22
N GLU A 160 5.38 18.57 1.41
CA GLU A 160 5.65 19.50 2.50
C GLU A 160 6.79 20.48 2.17
N THR A 161 7.90 19.97 1.62
CA THR A 161 9.02 20.81 1.15
C THR A 161 8.54 21.82 0.09
N GLY A 162 7.64 21.39 -0.80
CA GLY A 162 7.04 22.27 -1.81
C GLY A 162 6.20 23.39 -1.20
N LYS A 163 5.39 23.11 -0.19
CA LYS A 163 4.64 24.14 0.54
C LYS A 163 5.56 25.14 1.22
N GLN A 164 6.60 24.67 1.90
CA GLN A 164 7.58 25.54 2.55
C GLN A 164 8.31 26.45 1.56
N LEU A 165 8.64 25.94 0.37
CA LEU A 165 9.24 26.74 -0.70
C LEU A 165 8.28 27.84 -1.20
N VAL A 166 7.00 27.50 -1.43
CA VAL A 166 5.97 28.48 -1.82
C VAL A 166 5.81 29.56 -0.76
N ILE A 167 5.81 29.18 0.53
CA ILE A 167 5.73 30.13 1.65
C ILE A 167 6.95 31.07 1.63
N ALA A 168 8.17 30.53 1.56
CA ALA A 168 9.39 31.33 1.54
C ALA A 168 9.46 32.28 0.33
N GLU A 169 9.04 31.82 -0.85
CA GLU A 169 8.99 32.67 -2.05
C GLU A 169 7.91 33.76 -1.93
N LYS A 170 6.78 33.48 -1.26
CA LYS A 170 5.75 34.50 -0.93
C LYS A 170 6.24 35.53 0.08
N GLU A 171 6.98 35.12 1.11
CA GLU A 171 7.62 36.04 2.05
C GLU A 171 8.58 36.98 1.32
N GLN A 172 9.41 36.46 0.42
CA GLN A 172 10.28 37.28 -0.40
C GLN A 172 9.48 38.24 -1.28
N LEU A 173 8.40 37.77 -1.91
CA LEU A 173 7.51 38.63 -2.69
C LEU A 173 6.88 39.73 -1.84
N ALA A 174 6.44 39.40 -0.62
CA ALA A 174 5.89 40.35 0.33
C ALA A 174 6.92 41.40 0.75
N LEU A 175 8.16 40.98 1.05
CA LEU A 175 9.27 41.87 1.37
C LEU A 175 9.62 42.79 0.20
N LEU A 176 9.62 42.29 -1.03
CA LEU A 176 9.82 43.10 -2.24
C LEU A 176 8.66 44.10 -2.47
N SER A 177 7.44 43.72 -2.08
CA SER A 177 6.25 44.59 -2.15
C SER A 177 6.08 45.51 -0.93
N SER A 178 6.84 45.30 0.16
CA SER A 178 6.62 45.85 1.51
C SER A 178 6.72 47.39 1.62
N GLY A 179 7.13 48.06 0.55
CA GLY A 179 7.09 49.52 0.46
C GLY A 179 5.70 50.12 0.19
N SER A 180 4.67 49.33 -0.15
CA SER A 180 3.44 49.93 -0.72
C SER A 180 2.09 49.24 -0.45
N GLN A 181 2.02 47.94 -0.12
CA GLN A 181 0.74 47.21 -0.16
C GLN A 181 0.38 46.52 1.16
N GLN A 182 -0.93 46.46 1.43
CA GLN A 182 -1.47 45.64 2.53
C GLN A 182 -1.20 44.17 2.21
N VAL A 183 -0.65 43.43 3.18
CA VAL A 183 -0.46 41.98 3.06
C VAL A 183 -1.81 41.32 3.28
N TYR A 184 -2.31 40.63 2.25
CA TYR A 184 -3.55 39.85 2.35
C TYR A 184 -3.21 38.40 2.67
N LEU A 185 -3.84 37.85 3.71
CA LEU A 185 -3.62 36.46 4.10
C LEU A 185 -4.49 35.56 3.24
N VAL A 186 -3.94 35.10 2.12
CA VAL A 186 -4.59 34.18 1.17
C VAL A 186 -3.67 32.99 0.86
N GLY A 187 -4.23 31.79 0.93
CA GLY A 187 -3.51 30.55 0.62
C GLY A 187 -2.54 30.15 1.73
N LEU A 188 -1.34 29.70 1.36
CA LEU A 188 -0.25 29.43 2.30
C LEU A 188 0.40 30.73 2.79
N TRP A 189 0.63 30.83 4.09
CA TRP A 189 1.27 31.99 4.74
C TRP A 189 2.12 31.53 5.92
N SER A 190 3.06 32.38 6.33
CA SER A 190 3.95 32.17 7.46
C SER A 190 3.66 33.13 8.61
N ASP A 191 4.24 32.85 9.77
CA ASP A 191 4.20 33.75 10.92
C ASP A 191 4.82 35.13 10.63
N GLU A 192 5.76 35.20 9.69
CA GLU A 192 6.35 36.48 9.26
C GLU A 192 5.36 37.29 8.43
N LEU A 193 4.64 36.67 7.49
CA LEU A 193 3.56 37.34 6.76
C LEU A 193 2.45 37.80 7.71
N LEU A 194 2.15 37.00 8.74
CA LEU A 194 1.22 37.37 9.79
C LEU A 194 1.71 38.60 10.59
N ARG A 195 2.95 38.58 11.07
CA ARG A 195 3.60 39.74 11.74
C ARG A 195 3.50 40.99 10.88
N GLN A 196 3.82 40.88 9.60
CA GLN A 196 3.77 42.01 8.68
C GLN A 196 2.34 42.55 8.54
N ALA A 197 1.36 41.67 8.36
CA ALA A 197 -0.05 42.04 8.21
C ALA A 197 -0.58 42.79 9.44
N VAL A 198 -0.23 42.36 10.66
CA VAL A 198 -0.74 42.99 11.89
C VAL A 198 0.05 44.22 12.33
N SER A 199 1.34 44.33 11.98
CA SER A 199 2.22 45.41 12.46
C SER A 199 1.88 46.80 11.91
N LYS A 200 1.20 46.87 10.76
CA LYS A 200 0.84 48.14 10.10
C LYS A 200 -0.55 48.08 9.45
N PRO A 201 -1.64 48.09 10.24
CA PRO A 201 -2.99 48.19 9.69
C PRO A 201 -3.12 49.52 8.93
N GLY A 202 -3.41 49.46 7.62
CA GLY A 202 -3.72 50.66 6.82
C GLY A 202 -2.54 51.51 6.31
N ALA A 203 -1.28 51.05 6.42
CA ALA A 203 -0.15 51.76 5.81
C ALA A 203 -0.14 51.54 4.28
N HIS A 204 -0.75 52.47 3.54
CA HIS A 204 -0.80 52.43 2.08
C HIS A 204 0.24 53.36 1.45
N ARG A 205 0.99 52.85 0.46
CA ARG A 205 1.70 53.67 -0.51
C ARG A 205 1.18 53.27 -1.89
N THR A 206 0.78 54.23 -2.71
CA THR A 206 0.26 53.92 -4.04
C THR A 206 1.38 53.33 -4.92
N THR A 207 1.06 52.37 -5.79
CA THR A 207 1.98 51.71 -6.76
C THR A 207 2.70 52.67 -7.70
N LYS A 208 2.39 53.97 -7.66
CA LYS A 208 3.03 55.03 -8.42
C LYS A 208 4.54 55.17 -8.14
N ASP A 209 5.03 54.56 -7.06
CA ASP A 209 6.43 54.65 -6.63
C ASP A 209 7.27 53.40 -6.94
N ILE A 210 6.73 52.37 -7.59
CA ILE A 210 7.50 51.16 -7.95
C ILE A 210 8.29 51.44 -9.23
N SER A 211 9.62 51.31 -9.16
CA SER A 211 10.47 51.48 -10.33
C SER A 211 10.19 50.41 -11.40
N ASN A 212 10.41 50.73 -12.67
CA ASN A 212 10.31 49.75 -13.78
C ASN A 212 11.20 48.51 -13.56
N THR A 213 12.30 48.66 -12.80
CA THR A 213 13.19 47.55 -12.44
C THR A 213 12.55 46.62 -11.43
N GLU A 214 11.95 47.15 -10.36
CA GLU A 214 11.22 46.37 -9.36
C GLU A 214 10.02 45.64 -9.98
N ALA A 215 9.27 46.31 -10.86
CA ALA A 215 8.15 45.68 -11.57
C ALA A 215 8.58 44.45 -12.40
N LYS A 216 9.75 44.50 -13.06
CA LYS A 216 10.31 43.35 -13.80
C LYS A 216 10.75 42.22 -12.87
N VAL A 217 11.33 42.54 -11.71
CA VAL A 217 11.72 41.54 -10.70
C VAL A 217 10.49 40.83 -10.16
N ILE A 218 9.44 41.59 -9.80
CA ILE A 218 8.14 41.06 -9.35
C ILE A 218 7.53 40.16 -10.43
N ASP A 219 7.51 40.58 -11.70
CA ASP A 219 6.95 39.76 -12.78
C ASP A 219 7.69 38.42 -12.95
N LYS A 220 9.03 38.45 -12.86
CA LYS A 220 9.85 37.23 -12.92
C LYS A 220 9.59 36.31 -11.72
N ALA A 221 9.48 36.88 -10.52
CA ALA A 221 9.16 36.14 -9.29
C ALA A 221 7.78 35.48 -9.38
N VAL A 222 6.75 36.23 -9.82
CA VAL A 222 5.40 35.70 -10.05
C VAL A 222 5.41 34.54 -11.03
N LYS A 223 6.09 34.67 -12.19
CA LYS A 223 6.18 33.58 -13.18
C LYS A 223 6.83 32.32 -12.61
N ARG A 224 7.91 32.48 -11.84
CA ARG A 224 8.59 31.36 -11.18
C ARG A 224 7.66 30.69 -10.16
N LEU A 225 7.04 31.47 -9.29
CA LEU A 225 6.08 31.01 -8.27
C LEU A 225 4.90 30.27 -8.90
N THR A 226 4.29 30.84 -9.94
CA THR A 226 3.20 30.22 -10.72
C THR A 226 3.65 28.85 -11.27
N SER A 227 4.84 28.75 -11.85
CA SER A 227 5.37 27.46 -12.33
C SER A 227 5.61 26.46 -11.19
N THR A 228 6.12 26.91 -10.04
CA THR A 228 6.31 26.06 -8.85
C THR A 228 4.98 25.54 -8.32
N ILE A 229 3.97 26.41 -8.23
CA ILE A 229 2.59 26.08 -7.82
C ILE A 229 2.00 25.01 -8.75
N ASP A 230 2.14 25.18 -10.07
CA ASP A 230 1.62 24.24 -11.05
C ASP A 230 2.26 22.85 -10.97
N GLN A 231 3.53 22.77 -10.54
CA GLN A 231 4.25 21.51 -10.39
C GLN A 231 3.94 20.80 -9.06
N LEU A 232 3.78 21.56 -7.98
CA LEU A 232 3.82 21.01 -6.62
C LEU A 232 2.45 20.86 -5.96
N LEU A 233 1.44 21.62 -6.41
CA LEU A 233 0.14 21.66 -5.75
C LEU A 233 -0.95 20.92 -6.54
N SER A 234 -1.97 20.46 -5.83
CA SER A 234 -3.16 19.87 -6.46
C SER A 234 -3.95 20.93 -7.25
N PRO A 235 -4.75 20.55 -8.26
CA PRO A 235 -5.54 21.50 -9.04
C PRO A 235 -6.40 22.45 -8.19
N GLU A 236 -7.00 21.95 -7.12
CA GLU A 236 -7.80 22.74 -6.19
C GLU A 236 -6.97 23.77 -5.41
N GLN A 237 -5.76 23.40 -4.99
CA GLN A 237 -4.85 24.30 -4.27
C GLN A 237 -4.24 25.35 -5.19
N ARG A 238 -3.94 24.99 -6.45
CA ARG A 238 -3.37 25.91 -7.46
C ARG A 238 -4.23 27.15 -7.60
N ALA A 239 -5.54 27.00 -7.68
CA ALA A 239 -6.46 28.12 -7.86
C ALA A 239 -6.30 29.18 -6.75
N VAL A 240 -6.28 28.73 -5.50
CA VAL A 240 -6.11 29.61 -4.33
C VAL A 240 -4.72 30.26 -4.33
N GLU A 241 -3.67 29.49 -4.59
CA GLU A 241 -2.29 29.99 -4.52
C GLU A 241 -1.94 30.93 -5.67
N HIS A 242 -2.44 30.68 -6.89
CA HIS A 242 -2.29 31.61 -8.00
C HIS A 242 -2.94 32.95 -7.66
N LEU A 243 -4.17 32.95 -7.12
CA LEU A 243 -4.83 34.18 -6.66
C LEU A 243 -4.01 34.90 -5.60
N ALA A 244 -3.51 34.17 -4.60
CA ALA A 244 -2.68 34.74 -3.55
C ALA A 244 -1.42 35.42 -4.12
N VAL A 245 -0.71 34.77 -5.05
CA VAL A 245 0.49 35.33 -5.69
C VAL A 245 0.16 36.58 -6.50
N GLN A 246 -0.95 36.58 -7.27
CA GLN A 246 -1.35 37.77 -8.03
C GLN A 246 -1.74 38.94 -7.12
N LEU A 247 -2.47 38.66 -6.03
CA LEU A 247 -2.85 39.66 -5.03
C LEU A 247 -1.61 40.26 -4.35
N GLN A 248 -0.66 39.42 -3.92
CA GLN A 248 0.58 39.85 -3.26
C GLN A 248 1.51 40.65 -4.19
N ALA A 249 1.43 40.38 -5.50
CA ALA A 249 2.12 41.15 -6.52
C ALA A 249 1.38 42.44 -6.93
N GLY A 250 0.19 42.71 -6.36
CA GLY A 250 -0.64 43.86 -6.71
C GLY A 250 -1.26 43.81 -8.11
N LYS A 251 -1.26 42.63 -8.76
CA LYS A 251 -1.78 42.41 -10.12
C LYS A 251 -3.28 42.11 -10.08
N LEU A 252 -4.07 43.10 -9.67
CA LEU A 252 -5.51 42.93 -9.39
C LEU A 252 -6.32 42.52 -10.62
N GLU A 253 -5.98 43.03 -11.79
CA GLU A 253 -6.66 42.70 -13.05
C GLU A 253 -6.43 41.24 -13.45
N ALA A 254 -5.20 40.73 -13.26
CA ALA A 254 -4.88 39.33 -13.51
C ALA A 254 -5.56 38.41 -12.47
N ALA A 255 -5.60 38.82 -11.20
CA ALA A 255 -6.33 38.09 -10.16
C ALA A 255 -7.84 38.01 -10.47
N ASP A 256 -8.44 39.11 -10.94
CA ASP A 256 -9.86 39.16 -11.31
C ASP A 256 -10.19 38.28 -12.52
N GLN A 257 -9.38 38.36 -13.58
CA GLN A 257 -9.51 37.48 -14.74
C GLN A 257 -9.40 36.01 -14.33
N TYR A 258 -8.40 35.69 -13.51
CA TYR A 258 -8.21 34.33 -13.04
C TYR A 258 -9.38 33.85 -12.17
N MET A 259 -9.90 34.69 -11.26
CA MET A 259 -11.09 34.39 -10.46
C MET A 259 -12.32 34.07 -11.33
N GLN A 260 -12.49 34.73 -12.47
CA GLN A 260 -13.58 34.46 -13.41
C GLN A 260 -13.44 33.12 -14.14
N THR A 261 -12.21 32.59 -14.25
CA THR A 261 -11.97 31.27 -14.87
C THR A 261 -12.21 30.11 -13.89
N ILE A 262 -12.21 30.37 -12.57
CA ILE A 262 -12.41 29.35 -11.57
C ILE A 262 -13.91 29.07 -11.45
N ASP A 263 -14.31 27.82 -11.71
CA ASP A 263 -15.66 27.36 -11.43
C ASP A 263 -15.83 27.14 -9.91
N ALA A 264 -16.10 28.24 -9.19
CA ALA A 264 -16.30 28.21 -7.75
C ALA A 264 -17.50 27.35 -7.31
N SER A 265 -18.38 26.95 -8.22
CA SER A 265 -19.50 26.04 -7.92
C SER A 265 -19.05 24.61 -7.67
N GLN A 266 -17.90 24.20 -8.22
CA GLN A 266 -17.32 22.86 -8.05
C GLN A 266 -16.48 22.75 -6.78
N ALA A 267 -16.02 23.88 -6.22
CA ALA A 267 -15.23 23.88 -5.00
C ALA A 267 -16.10 23.50 -3.79
N GLN A 268 -15.62 22.56 -2.97
CA GLN A 268 -16.28 22.15 -1.72
C GLN A 268 -15.40 22.37 -0.50
N GLY A 269 -16.03 22.44 0.68
CA GLY A 269 -15.36 22.53 1.98
C GLY A 269 -14.34 23.68 2.08
N SER A 270 -13.14 23.33 2.56
CA SER A 270 -12.06 24.30 2.83
C SER A 270 -11.61 25.08 1.59
N VAL A 271 -11.61 24.46 0.40
CA VAL A 271 -11.19 25.13 -0.86
C VAL A 271 -12.16 26.26 -1.21
N ARG A 272 -13.46 26.02 -1.07
CA ARG A 272 -14.49 27.05 -1.31
C ARG A 272 -14.36 28.23 -0.34
N ALA A 273 -14.10 27.96 0.93
CA ALA A 273 -13.86 28.99 1.93
C ALA A 273 -12.63 29.84 1.55
N LYS A 274 -11.53 29.21 1.13
CA LYS A 274 -10.31 29.90 0.70
C LYS A 274 -10.51 30.76 -0.55
N LEU A 275 -11.25 30.27 -1.55
CA LEU A 275 -11.61 31.06 -2.73
C LEU A 275 -12.52 32.24 -2.38
N THR A 276 -13.44 32.05 -1.45
CA THR A 276 -14.34 33.10 -0.95
C THR A 276 -13.54 34.20 -0.23
N ASN A 277 -12.59 33.82 0.63
CA ASN A 277 -11.65 34.73 1.27
C ASN A 277 -10.75 35.45 0.24
N ALA A 278 -10.22 34.75 -0.75
CA ALA A 278 -9.41 35.35 -1.82
C ALA A 278 -10.19 36.41 -2.61
N ARG A 279 -11.48 36.14 -2.91
CA ARG A 279 -12.37 37.11 -3.56
C ARG A 279 -12.60 38.34 -2.68
N ALA A 280 -12.81 38.17 -1.38
CA ALA A 280 -12.93 39.28 -0.44
C ALA A 280 -11.66 40.15 -0.43
N CYS A 281 -10.47 39.53 -0.38
CA CYS A 281 -9.19 40.26 -0.47
C CYS A 281 -9.05 41.04 -1.78
N LEU A 282 -9.46 40.47 -2.92
CA LEU A 282 -9.46 41.17 -4.20
C LEU A 282 -10.35 42.41 -4.19
N LEU A 283 -11.55 42.33 -3.59
CA LEU A 283 -12.46 43.47 -3.47
C LEU A 283 -11.86 44.56 -2.58
N THR A 284 -11.26 44.20 -1.44
CA THR A 284 -10.57 45.15 -0.55
C THR A 284 -9.40 45.82 -1.28
N ALA A 285 -8.60 45.07 -2.02
CA ALA A 285 -7.48 45.62 -2.78
C ALA A 285 -7.92 46.58 -3.89
N ARG A 286 -9.07 46.31 -4.54
CA ARG A 286 -9.67 47.22 -5.52
C ARG A 286 -10.19 48.49 -4.85
N ALA A 287 -10.89 48.34 -3.72
CA ALA A 287 -11.46 49.46 -2.99
C ALA A 287 -10.41 50.50 -2.57
N GLN A 288 -9.19 50.06 -2.26
CA GLN A 288 -8.05 50.95 -1.97
C GLN A 288 -7.63 51.87 -3.12
N ARG A 289 -7.98 51.53 -4.37
CA ARG A 289 -7.67 52.35 -5.55
C ARG A 289 -8.78 53.35 -5.90
N LEU A 290 -9.89 53.32 -5.16
CA LEU A 290 -11.08 54.09 -5.45
C LEU A 290 -11.27 55.22 -4.42
N SER A 291 -12.15 56.16 -4.75
CA SER A 291 -12.60 57.14 -3.76
C SER A 291 -13.40 56.45 -2.65
N ARG A 292 -13.50 57.08 -1.47
CA ARG A 292 -14.24 56.50 -0.33
C ARG A 292 -15.70 56.14 -0.68
N ALA A 293 -16.35 56.96 -1.51
CA ALA A 293 -17.74 56.71 -1.93
C ALA A 293 -17.87 55.45 -2.80
N GLU A 294 -16.91 55.24 -3.70
CA GLU A 294 -16.86 54.08 -4.60
C GLU A 294 -16.33 52.81 -3.90
N ALA A 295 -15.44 52.96 -2.91
CA ALA A 295 -14.88 51.87 -2.12
C ALA A 295 -15.92 51.21 -1.19
N ARG A 296 -16.86 52.00 -0.66
CA ARG A 296 -17.87 51.55 0.32
C ARG A 296 -18.67 50.31 -0.11
N PRO A 297 -19.27 50.22 -1.31
CA PRO A 297 -19.97 49.01 -1.73
C PRO A 297 -19.05 47.78 -1.82
N LEU A 298 -17.79 47.96 -2.23
CA LEU A 298 -16.82 46.86 -2.31
C LEU A 298 -16.42 46.36 -0.93
N HIS A 299 -16.19 47.25 0.04
CA HIS A 299 -15.92 46.86 1.42
C HIS A 299 -17.10 46.12 2.06
N ALA A 300 -18.33 46.57 1.82
CA ALA A 300 -19.52 45.87 2.32
C ALA A 300 -19.69 44.46 1.71
N GLU A 301 -19.34 44.27 0.43
CA GLU A 301 -19.30 42.93 -0.18
C GLU A 301 -18.15 42.09 0.38
N ALA A 302 -16.96 42.67 0.53
CA ALA A 302 -15.79 41.99 1.11
C ALA A 302 -16.07 41.52 2.54
N GLU A 303 -16.69 42.35 3.38
CA GLU A 303 -17.11 42.00 4.73
C GLU A 303 -17.99 40.75 4.74
N LYS A 304 -19.04 40.72 3.90
CA LYS A 304 -19.94 39.56 3.80
C LYS A 304 -19.19 38.29 3.43
N LEU A 305 -18.29 38.39 2.45
CA LEU A 305 -17.50 37.25 1.99
C LEU A 305 -16.51 36.77 3.06
N PHE A 306 -15.84 37.67 3.78
CA PHE A 306 -14.98 37.29 4.91
C PHE A 306 -15.76 36.59 6.01
N ARG A 307 -16.93 37.11 6.41
CA ARG A 307 -17.80 36.45 7.40
C ARG A 307 -18.20 35.06 6.92
N THR A 308 -18.67 34.92 5.68
CA THR A 308 -19.05 33.62 5.11
C THR A 308 -17.87 32.63 5.12
N ALA A 309 -16.67 33.06 4.72
CA ALA A 309 -15.49 32.20 4.75
C ALA A 309 -15.08 31.83 6.19
N GLY A 310 -15.14 32.77 7.13
CA GLY A 310 -14.84 32.54 8.54
C GLY A 310 -15.85 31.59 9.22
N GLU A 311 -17.14 31.75 8.92
CA GLU A 311 -18.22 30.86 9.39
C GLU A 311 -18.07 29.43 8.85
N THR A 312 -17.47 29.25 7.67
CA THR A 312 -17.09 27.92 7.15
C THR A 312 -15.81 27.34 7.78
N GLY A 313 -15.25 28.00 8.81
CA GLY A 313 -14.11 27.51 9.58
C GLY A 313 -12.74 27.99 9.08
N LEU A 314 -12.67 28.99 8.20
CA LEU A 314 -11.40 29.56 7.75
C LEU A 314 -10.98 30.72 8.66
N ALA A 315 -10.12 30.44 9.64
CA ALA A 315 -9.65 31.44 10.62
C ALA A 315 -9.08 32.69 9.94
N GLU A 316 -8.31 32.53 8.87
CA GLU A 316 -7.69 33.65 8.13
C GLU A 316 -8.70 34.69 7.65
N ALA A 317 -9.92 34.29 7.32
CA ALA A 317 -10.95 35.21 6.90
C ALA A 317 -11.40 36.13 8.04
N TRP A 318 -11.46 35.64 9.28
CA TRP A 318 -11.73 36.46 10.45
C TRP A 318 -10.63 37.48 10.70
N LEU A 319 -9.36 37.10 10.49
CA LEU A 319 -8.25 38.03 10.63
C LEU A 319 -8.23 39.08 9.52
N ASN A 320 -8.45 38.69 8.26
CA ASN A 320 -8.58 39.65 7.16
C ASN A 320 -9.74 40.63 7.39
N LEU A 321 -10.84 40.16 7.97
CA LEU A 321 -11.96 41.01 8.39
C LEU A 321 -11.55 42.00 9.49
N ALA A 322 -10.83 41.54 10.50
CA ALA A 322 -10.31 42.40 11.57
C ALA A 322 -9.39 43.50 11.01
N LEU A 323 -8.52 43.15 10.06
CA LEU A 323 -7.63 44.08 9.38
C LEU A 323 -8.39 45.09 8.50
N LEU A 324 -9.48 44.67 7.83
CA LEU A 324 -10.36 45.57 7.09
C LEU A 324 -10.97 46.62 8.03
N PHE A 325 -11.60 46.18 9.14
CA PHE A 325 -12.20 47.09 10.11
C PHE A 325 -11.18 48.02 10.77
N ALA A 326 -9.97 47.51 11.10
CA ALA A 326 -8.90 48.34 11.63
C ALA A 326 -8.50 49.44 10.65
N ALA A 327 -8.39 49.13 9.36
CA ALA A 327 -8.08 50.11 8.32
C ALA A 327 -9.18 51.18 8.16
N GLU A 328 -10.44 50.84 8.45
CA GLU A 328 -11.57 51.78 8.47
C GLU A 328 -11.74 52.55 9.79
N ASN A 329 -10.87 52.29 10.79
CA ASN A 329 -10.96 52.80 12.16
C ASN A 329 -12.19 52.31 12.94
N GLU A 330 -12.73 51.15 12.58
CA GLU A 330 -13.84 50.48 13.27
C GLU A 330 -13.30 49.54 14.37
N THR A 331 -12.75 50.12 15.44
CA THR A 331 -11.98 49.38 16.47
C THR A 331 -12.76 48.26 17.16
N ALA A 332 -14.04 48.48 17.50
CA ALA A 332 -14.86 47.46 18.17
C ALA A 332 -15.14 46.25 17.26
N GLN A 333 -15.46 46.51 15.98
CA GLN A 333 -15.66 45.48 14.98
C GLN A 333 -14.35 44.71 14.70
N ALA A 334 -13.23 45.43 14.63
CA ALA A 334 -11.91 44.85 14.44
C ALA A 334 -11.56 43.88 15.59
N GLN A 335 -11.75 44.29 16.84
CA GLN A 335 -11.53 43.44 18.00
C GLN A 335 -12.45 42.22 18.01
N SER A 336 -13.74 42.39 17.69
CA SER A 336 -14.70 41.28 17.62
C SER A 336 -14.27 40.23 16.59
N ALA A 337 -13.84 40.65 15.40
CA ALA A 337 -13.34 39.74 14.37
C ALA A 337 -12.00 39.09 14.79
N ALA A 338 -11.10 39.83 15.46
CA ALA A 338 -9.85 39.27 15.97
C ALA A 338 -10.08 38.22 17.09
N ILE A 339 -11.10 38.38 17.93
CA ILE A 339 -11.52 37.35 18.89
C ILE A 339 -12.00 36.10 18.15
N ARG A 340 -12.83 36.25 17.11
CA ARG A 340 -13.26 35.11 16.27
C ARG A 340 -12.10 34.38 15.62
N PHE A 341 -11.07 35.10 15.17
CA PHE A 341 -9.82 34.50 14.73
C PHE A 341 -9.19 33.66 15.85
N CYS A 342 -9.02 34.24 17.04
CA CYS A 342 -8.42 33.52 18.18
C CYS A 342 -9.22 32.28 18.62
N GLU A 343 -10.55 32.31 18.47
CA GLU A 343 -11.44 31.16 18.75
C GLU A 343 -11.31 30.05 17.69
N SER A 344 -10.96 30.41 16.45
CA SER A 344 -10.88 29.50 15.31
C SER A 344 -9.47 28.98 15.04
N GLU A 345 -8.45 29.69 15.50
CA GLU A 345 -7.05 29.34 15.37
C GLU A 345 -6.63 28.34 16.48
N THR A 346 -5.72 27.44 16.15
CA THR A 346 -5.22 26.41 17.07
C THR A 346 -3.79 26.67 17.52
N GLU A 347 -3.03 27.47 16.76
CA GLU A 347 -1.63 27.73 17.07
C GLU A 347 -1.46 28.84 18.12
N PRO A 348 -0.94 28.55 19.33
CA PRO A 348 -0.88 29.52 20.42
C PRO A 348 -0.02 30.75 20.11
N ALA A 349 1.06 30.58 19.33
CA ALA A 349 1.95 31.67 18.95
C ALA A 349 1.24 32.72 18.08
N ARG A 350 0.39 32.27 17.15
CA ARG A 350 -0.40 33.14 16.27
C ARG A 350 -1.50 33.86 17.02
N ILE A 351 -2.18 33.14 17.93
CA ILE A 351 -3.18 33.72 18.83
C ILE A 351 -2.54 34.84 19.67
N ALA A 352 -1.39 34.58 20.30
CA ALA A 352 -0.70 35.56 21.13
C ALA A 352 -0.34 36.82 20.34
N LEU A 353 0.14 36.66 19.11
CA LEU A 353 0.49 37.77 18.24
C LEU A 353 -0.73 38.62 17.84
N VAL A 354 -1.87 37.99 17.50
CA VAL A 354 -3.09 38.73 17.17
C VAL A 354 -3.68 39.41 18.40
N LYS A 355 -3.62 38.76 19.58
CA LYS A 355 -4.05 39.40 20.83
C LYS A 355 -3.26 40.66 21.13
N ASP A 356 -1.93 40.62 20.99
CA ASP A 356 -1.08 41.79 21.18
C ASP A 356 -1.43 42.91 20.18
N ALA A 357 -1.51 42.57 18.88
CA ALA A 357 -1.80 43.54 17.83
C ALA A 357 -3.16 44.25 17.96
N PHE A 358 -4.19 43.57 18.47
CA PHE A 358 -5.53 44.13 18.66
C PHE A 358 -5.84 44.52 20.12
N SER A 359 -4.84 44.44 21.01
CA SER A 359 -4.96 44.71 22.46
C SER A 359 -6.10 43.91 23.11
N LEU A 360 -6.18 42.62 22.79
CA LEU A 360 -7.14 41.69 23.38
C LEU A 360 -6.56 41.12 24.67
N ASN A 361 -7.25 41.37 25.80
CA ASN A 361 -6.85 40.84 27.12
C ASN A 361 -7.19 39.35 27.28
#